data_AF-A0A381VEF4-F1
#
_entry.id   AF-A0A381VEF4-F1
#
_cell.length_a   1.000
_cell.length_b   1.000
_cell.length_c   1.000
_cell.angle_alpha   90.00
_cell.angle_beta   90.00
_cell.angle_gamma   90.00
#
_symmetry.space_group_name_H-M   'P 1'
#
loop_
_entity.id
_entity.type
_entity.pdbx_description
1 polymer ?
#
loop_
_entity_poly.entity_id
_entity_poly.type
_entity_poly.pdbx_seq_one_letter_code
_entity_poly.pdbx_strand_id
1 'polypeptide(L)'
;MKRYFTDIFESISSILGGMGITLVHLFRARNDNVTLQYPEEKWPRPERNIGFDHSNYNVIRSRLHVDMDDCIGCLKCERACPVDCIKIVTEKAPARGEDIKAIKHKGITAKGTRKALVVTRFDIDMSECCYCNLCVYPCPEECIYMTGGPNAKKHPIDYEFSEPDRSDLIYRFAKKGTKDGLEKINAEQEVGA
;
A
#
# COMPACT_ATOMS: atom_id res chain seq x y z
N MET A 1 -23.44 -65.62 -2.79
CA MET A 1 -22.95 -65.13 -4.10
C MET A 1 -23.79 -63.99 -4.68
N LYS A 2 -25.13 -64.03 -4.67
CA LYS A 2 -25.97 -62.97 -5.26
C LYS A 2 -25.73 -61.55 -4.72
N ARG A 3 -25.57 -61.40 -3.39
CA ARG A 3 -25.25 -60.11 -2.73
C ARG A 3 -23.89 -59.52 -3.15
N TYR A 4 -22.86 -60.36 -3.28
CA TYR A 4 -21.53 -59.90 -3.71
C TYR A 4 -21.56 -59.25 -5.11
N PHE A 5 -22.31 -59.85 -6.05
CA PHE A 5 -22.45 -59.30 -7.40
C PHE A 5 -23.33 -58.04 -7.44
N THR A 6 -24.35 -57.92 -6.58
CA THR A 6 -25.13 -56.67 -6.48
C THR A 6 -24.31 -55.52 -5.92
N ASP A 7 -23.48 -55.79 -4.90
CA ASP A 7 -22.64 -54.76 -4.27
C ASP A 7 -21.55 -54.26 -5.23
N ILE A 8 -20.98 -55.15 -6.06
CA ILE A 8 -20.05 -54.77 -7.13
C ILE A 8 -20.75 -53.91 -8.19
N PHE A 9 -21.97 -54.26 -8.59
CA PHE A 9 -22.72 -53.50 -9.59
C PHE A 9 -23.11 -52.11 -9.07
N GLU A 10 -23.50 -51.99 -7.80
CA GLU A 10 -23.80 -50.72 -7.15
C GLU A 10 -22.52 -49.85 -7.04
N SER A 11 -21.39 -50.46 -6.70
CA SER A 11 -20.09 -49.77 -6.63
C SER A 11 -19.63 -49.26 -8.00
N ILE A 12 -19.75 -50.08 -9.05
CA ILE A 12 -19.37 -49.66 -10.42
C ILE A 12 -20.32 -48.59 -10.94
N SER A 13 -21.63 -48.73 -10.72
CA SER A 13 -22.62 -47.75 -11.20
C SER A 13 -22.48 -46.39 -10.51
N SER A 14 -22.16 -46.36 -9.21
CA SER A 14 -21.86 -45.12 -8.49
C SER A 14 -20.55 -44.46 -8.96
N ILE A 15 -19.49 -45.23 -9.21
CA ILE A 15 -18.23 -44.72 -9.79
C ILE A 15 -18.47 -44.13 -11.18
N LEU A 16 -19.19 -44.85 -12.04
CA LEU A 16 -19.53 -44.36 -13.39
C LEU A 16 -20.40 -43.10 -13.34
N GLY A 17 -21.32 -43.01 -12.38
CA GLY A 17 -22.09 -41.80 -12.10
C GLY A 17 -21.19 -40.61 -11.74
N GLY A 18 -20.22 -40.82 -10.83
CA GLY A 18 -19.24 -39.81 -10.46
C GLY A 18 -18.34 -39.38 -11.63
N MET A 19 -17.81 -40.33 -12.40
CA MET A 19 -17.01 -40.06 -13.59
C MET A 19 -17.82 -39.31 -14.67
N GLY A 20 -19.12 -39.59 -14.79
CA GLY A 20 -20.03 -38.86 -15.67
C GLY A 20 -20.13 -37.37 -15.31
N ILE A 21 -20.23 -37.05 -14.02
CA ILE A 21 -20.21 -35.65 -13.54
C ILE A 21 -18.86 -34.99 -13.86
N THR A 22 -17.74 -35.68 -13.62
CA THR A 22 -16.40 -35.18 -13.99
C THR A 22 -16.28 -34.90 -15.49
N LEU A 23 -16.82 -35.78 -16.33
CA LEU A 23 -16.82 -35.62 -17.78
C LEU A 23 -17.66 -34.40 -18.21
N VAL A 24 -18.80 -34.17 -17.56
CA VAL A 24 -19.63 -32.97 -17.78
C VAL A 24 -18.86 -31.70 -17.41
N HIS A 25 -18.16 -31.68 -16.28
CA HIS A 25 -17.32 -30.54 -15.90
C HIS A 25 -16.17 -30.31 -16.88
N LEU A 26 -15.53 -31.38 -17.38
CA LEU A 26 -14.45 -31.30 -18.36
C LEU A 26 -14.91 -30.61 -19.66
N PHE A 27 -16.09 -30.98 -20.16
CA PHE A 27 -16.63 -30.35 -21.37
C PHE A 27 -17.17 -28.94 -21.12
N ARG A 28 -17.76 -28.68 -19.95
CA ARG A 28 -18.21 -27.32 -19.57
C ARG A 28 -17.05 -26.35 -19.37
N ALA A 29 -15.89 -26.81 -18.92
CA ALA A 29 -14.70 -25.99 -18.71
C ALA A 29 -14.21 -25.27 -19.98
N ARG A 30 -14.58 -25.77 -21.18
CA ARG A 30 -14.25 -25.10 -22.45
C ARG A 30 -15.00 -23.79 -22.65
N ASN A 31 -16.23 -23.68 -22.14
CA ASN A 31 -17.11 -22.52 -22.35
C ASN A 31 -17.26 -21.66 -21.09
N ASP A 32 -17.24 -22.28 -19.90
CA ASP A 32 -17.45 -21.62 -18.61
C ASP A 32 -16.16 -21.67 -17.75
N ASN A 33 -15.06 -21.10 -18.26
CA ASN A 33 -13.82 -21.02 -17.50
C ASN A 33 -13.91 -19.94 -16.41
N VAL A 34 -13.86 -20.36 -15.14
CA VAL A 34 -13.81 -19.43 -14.01
C VAL A 34 -12.40 -18.83 -13.83
N THR A 35 -11.38 -19.51 -14.35
CA THR A 35 -9.98 -19.08 -14.28
C THR A 35 -9.72 -17.93 -15.25
N LEU A 36 -9.05 -16.90 -14.75
CA LEU A 36 -8.58 -15.77 -15.53
C LEU A 36 -7.05 -15.87 -15.68
N GLN A 37 -6.53 -15.62 -16.88
CA GLN A 37 -5.10 -15.85 -17.18
C GLN A 37 -4.23 -14.68 -16.71
N TYR A 38 -3.80 -14.72 -15.45
CA TYR A 38 -2.84 -13.78 -14.92
C TYR A 38 -1.44 -14.05 -15.52
N PRO A 39 -0.67 -13.05 -15.99
CA PRO A 39 -0.82 -11.60 -15.77
C PRO A 39 -1.51 -10.81 -16.88
N GLU A 40 -1.86 -11.45 -18.00
CA GLU A 40 -2.40 -10.80 -19.20
C GLU A 40 -3.82 -10.28 -18.97
N GLU A 41 -4.63 -11.11 -18.32
CA GLU A 41 -5.93 -10.73 -17.80
C GLU A 41 -5.77 -10.45 -16.29
N LYS A 42 -6.44 -9.41 -15.79
CA LYS A 42 -6.50 -9.09 -14.36
C LYS A 42 -7.96 -8.92 -13.95
N TRP A 43 -8.31 -9.38 -12.74
CA TRP A 43 -9.67 -9.24 -12.26
C TRP A 43 -10.08 -7.77 -12.25
N PRO A 44 -11.23 -7.40 -12.85
CA PRO A 44 -11.73 -6.03 -12.74
C PRO A 44 -11.96 -5.73 -11.25
N ARG A 45 -11.59 -4.54 -10.82
CA ARG A 45 -11.64 -4.15 -9.40
C ARG A 45 -13.02 -4.48 -8.83
N PRO A 46 -13.13 -5.24 -7.72
CA PRO A 46 -14.42 -5.54 -7.13
C PRO A 46 -15.10 -4.23 -6.75
N GLU A 47 -16.16 -3.88 -7.47
CA GLU A 47 -17.02 -2.76 -7.13
C GLU A 47 -17.91 -3.18 -5.96
N ARG A 48 -17.32 -3.26 -4.77
CA ARG A 48 -18.06 -3.69 -3.59
C ARG A 48 -18.95 -2.53 -3.14
N ASN A 49 -20.25 -2.60 -3.45
CA ASN A 49 -21.26 -1.66 -2.94
C ASN A 49 -21.53 -1.91 -1.46
N ILE A 50 -20.61 -1.46 -0.59
CA ILE A 50 -20.75 -1.48 0.88
C ILE A 50 -21.43 -0.22 1.43
N GLY A 51 -22.14 0.55 0.60
CA GLY A 51 -22.77 1.81 1.00
C GLY A 51 -21.82 3.01 1.12
N PHE A 52 -20.56 2.86 0.69
CA PHE A 52 -19.60 3.95 0.55
C PHE A 52 -19.28 4.18 -0.93
N ASP A 53 -19.31 5.45 -1.36
CA ASP A 53 -18.91 5.84 -2.72
C ASP A 53 -17.41 5.60 -2.94
N HIS A 54 -17.03 5.03 -4.10
CA HIS A 54 -15.64 4.71 -4.46
C HIS A 54 -14.74 5.95 -4.55
N SER A 55 -15.34 7.13 -4.67
CA SER A 55 -14.63 8.42 -4.58
C SER A 55 -13.99 8.66 -3.22
N ASN A 56 -14.49 8.02 -2.15
CA ASN A 56 -14.11 8.31 -0.76
C ASN A 56 -13.30 7.19 -0.10
N TYR A 57 -13.20 6.01 -0.72
CA TYR A 57 -12.56 4.86 -0.08
C TYR A 57 -11.81 3.98 -1.08
N ASN A 58 -10.56 3.65 -0.76
CA ASN A 58 -9.80 2.67 -1.53
C ASN A 58 -10.22 1.25 -1.13
N VAL A 59 -11.00 0.60 -1.98
CA VAL A 59 -11.54 -0.75 -1.72
C VAL A 59 -10.42 -1.81 -1.72
N ILE A 60 -9.32 -1.54 -2.44
CA ILE A 60 -8.18 -2.43 -2.55
C ILE A 60 -7.08 -1.93 -1.61
N ARG A 61 -6.58 -2.85 -0.79
CA ARG A 61 -5.38 -2.66 0.03
C ARG A 61 -4.16 -2.69 -0.88
N SER A 62 -3.66 -1.51 -1.21
CA SER A 62 -2.51 -1.32 -2.08
C SER A 62 -1.32 -0.75 -1.29
N ARG A 63 -0.18 -0.62 -1.97
CA ARG A 63 1.03 -0.01 -1.41
C ARG A 63 0.74 1.40 -0.87
N LEU A 64 1.28 1.71 0.31
CA LEU A 64 1.31 3.07 0.84
C LEU A 64 2.38 3.91 0.13
N HIS A 65 2.05 5.15 -0.20
CA HIS A 65 2.97 6.14 -0.74
C HIS A 65 2.91 7.42 0.09
N VAL A 66 4.02 8.17 0.11
CA VAL A 66 4.14 9.42 0.87
C VAL A 66 4.75 10.51 0.00
N ASP A 67 3.97 11.57 -0.21
CA ASP A 67 4.41 12.81 -0.84
C ASP A 67 5.22 13.64 0.18
N MET A 68 6.55 13.49 0.19
CA MET A 68 7.41 14.22 1.15
C MET A 68 7.36 15.74 0.99
N ASP A 69 6.99 16.23 -0.19
CA ASP A 69 6.80 17.67 -0.45
C ASP A 69 5.62 18.27 0.31
N ASP A 70 4.64 17.45 0.70
CA ASP A 70 3.49 17.90 1.50
C ASP A 70 3.56 17.43 2.96
N CYS A 71 4.44 16.48 3.29
CA CYS A 71 4.61 16.03 4.67
C CYS A 71 5.18 17.15 5.58
N ILE A 72 4.46 17.46 6.66
CA ILE A 72 4.82 18.46 7.68
C ILE A 72 5.49 17.88 8.93
N GLY A 73 5.69 16.56 9.00
CA GLY A 73 6.34 15.91 10.15
C GLY A 73 5.52 15.91 11.45
N CYS A 74 4.19 15.85 11.37
CA CYS A 74 3.30 15.95 12.55
C CYS A 74 3.20 14.68 13.41
N LEU A 75 3.81 13.56 13.00
CA LEU A 75 3.81 12.25 13.70
C LEU A 75 2.43 11.61 13.94
N LYS A 76 1.35 12.16 13.35
CA LYS A 76 0.00 11.60 13.53
C LYS A 76 -0.17 10.21 12.92
N CYS A 77 0.44 9.98 11.75
CA CYS A 77 0.37 8.69 11.05
C CYS A 77 1.13 7.59 11.80
N GLU A 78 2.28 7.91 12.40
CA GLU A 78 3.04 6.98 13.26
C GLU A 78 2.19 6.58 14.49
N ARG A 79 1.61 7.55 15.20
CA ARG A 79 0.78 7.28 16.40
C ARG A 79 -0.53 6.55 16.10
N ALA A 80 -1.04 6.65 14.87
CA ALA A 80 -2.26 5.97 14.46
C ALA A 80 -2.01 4.53 13.95
N CYS A 81 -0.76 4.15 13.71
CA CYS A 81 -0.43 2.83 13.22
C CYS A 81 -0.65 1.79 14.33
N PRO A 82 -1.45 0.73 14.11
CA PRO A 82 -1.69 -0.30 15.14
C PRO A 82 -0.49 -1.23 15.37
N VAL A 83 0.46 -1.25 14.44
CA VAL A 83 1.65 -2.13 14.45
C VAL A 83 2.97 -1.36 14.50
N ASP A 84 2.93 -0.03 14.65
CA ASP A 84 4.11 0.84 14.74
C ASP A 84 5.15 0.69 13.60
N CYS A 85 4.72 0.26 12.40
CA CYS A 85 5.59 0.04 11.25
C CYS A 85 6.13 1.32 10.56
N ILE A 86 5.65 2.49 10.96
CA ILE A 86 6.09 3.79 10.43
C ILE A 86 7.05 4.40 11.44
N LYS A 87 8.23 4.83 11.00
CA LYS A 87 9.22 5.54 11.84
C LYS A 87 9.55 6.90 11.24
N ILE A 88 9.31 7.96 12.02
CA ILE A 88 9.50 9.33 11.56
C ILE A 88 10.46 10.05 12.51
N VAL A 89 11.49 10.68 11.94
CA VAL A 89 12.39 11.58 12.68
C VAL A 89 12.32 12.95 12.04
N THR A 90 12.11 13.97 12.88
CA THR A 90 11.98 15.36 12.47
C THR A 90 12.97 16.24 13.21
N GLU A 91 13.46 17.25 12.51
CA GLU A 91 14.32 18.29 13.04
C GLU A 91 13.69 19.66 12.76
N LYS A 92 14.05 20.67 13.55
CA LYS A 92 13.53 22.03 13.37
C LYS A 92 14.08 22.62 12.09
N ALA A 93 13.20 23.24 11.29
CA ALA A 93 13.65 24.01 10.16
C ALA A 93 14.32 25.32 10.65
N PRO A 94 15.41 25.78 9.99
CA PRO A 94 16.08 27.04 10.32
C PRO A 94 15.17 28.26 10.21
N ALA A 95 14.30 28.27 9.20
CA ALA A 95 13.28 29.30 9.00
C ALA A 95 11.95 28.65 8.58
N ARG A 96 10.84 29.15 9.14
CA ARG A 96 9.51 28.58 8.91
C ARG A 96 8.96 29.01 7.56
N GLY A 97 8.70 28.04 6.69
CA GLY A 97 8.07 28.27 5.39
C GLY A 97 9.02 28.69 4.27
N GLU A 98 10.34 28.62 4.48
CA GLU A 98 11.33 28.87 3.44
C GLU A 98 11.74 27.58 2.72
N ASP A 99 11.94 27.70 1.41
CA ASP A 99 12.41 26.59 0.58
C ASP A 99 13.93 26.45 0.70
N ILE A 100 14.38 25.34 1.29
CA ILE A 100 15.81 25.05 1.43
C ILE A 100 16.24 24.18 0.25
N LYS A 101 16.78 24.83 -0.79
CA LYS A 101 17.21 24.16 -2.04
C LYS A 101 18.29 23.10 -1.81
N ALA A 102 19.21 23.33 -0.86
CA ALA A 102 20.30 22.40 -0.54
C ALA A 102 19.79 21.00 -0.11
N ILE A 103 18.66 20.96 0.60
CA ILE A 103 18.05 19.73 1.14
C ILE A 103 16.85 19.28 0.26
N LYS A 104 16.54 20.03 -0.80
CA LYS A 104 15.31 19.90 -1.58
C LYS A 104 14.07 19.97 -0.68
N HIS A 105 14.10 20.76 0.40
CA HIS A 105 12.94 20.94 1.28
C HIS A 105 12.02 22.03 0.69
N LYS A 106 10.73 21.70 0.55
CA LYS A 106 9.70 22.66 0.19
C LYS A 106 9.03 23.16 1.47
N GLY A 107 9.10 24.47 1.72
CA GLY A 107 8.59 25.13 2.91
C GLY A 107 7.08 25.34 2.92
N ILE A 108 6.41 25.30 1.76
CA ILE A 108 4.95 25.45 1.66
C ILE A 108 4.33 24.20 1.02
N THR A 109 3.35 23.60 1.71
CA THR A 109 2.58 22.45 1.21
C THR A 109 1.54 22.87 0.15
N ALA A 110 1.00 21.90 -0.59
CA ALA A 110 -0.08 22.12 -1.54
C ALA A 110 -1.34 22.75 -0.90
N LYS A 111 -1.62 22.48 0.38
CA LYS A 111 -2.73 23.10 1.14
C LYS A 111 -2.37 24.45 1.79
N GLY A 112 -1.15 24.96 1.56
CA GLY A 112 -0.71 26.28 2.03
C GLY A 112 -0.11 26.31 3.43
N THR A 113 0.12 25.15 4.05
CA THR A 113 0.72 25.07 5.39
C THR A 113 2.22 25.37 5.31
N ARG A 114 2.69 26.31 6.14
CA ARG A 114 4.13 26.62 6.27
C ARG A 114 4.82 25.60 7.17
N LYS A 115 5.75 24.83 6.60
CA LYS A 115 6.52 23.81 7.31
C LYS A 115 7.46 24.45 8.34
N ALA A 116 7.38 23.95 9.57
CA ALA A 116 8.29 24.31 10.66
C ALA A 116 9.29 23.18 10.97
N LEU A 117 9.05 21.98 10.42
CA LEU A 117 9.83 20.78 10.66
C LEU A 117 10.32 20.22 9.33
N VAL A 118 11.55 19.76 9.32
CA VAL A 118 12.15 19.00 8.24
C VAL A 118 12.15 17.54 8.66
N VAL A 119 11.63 16.66 7.82
CA VAL A 119 11.62 15.21 8.08
C VAL A 119 12.94 14.63 7.59
N THR A 120 13.79 14.18 8.52
CA THR A 120 15.11 13.59 8.21
C THR A 120 15.01 12.09 7.93
N ARG A 121 14.04 11.42 8.55
CA ARG A 121 13.76 10.00 8.34
C ARG A 121 12.25 9.78 8.24
N PHE A 122 11.82 9.06 7.21
CA PHE A 122 10.44 8.61 7.06
C PHE A 122 10.51 7.22 6.42
N ASP A 123 10.42 6.21 7.27
CA ASP A 123 10.50 4.82 6.86
C ASP A 123 9.16 4.14 7.11
N ILE A 124 8.70 3.33 6.16
CA ILE A 124 7.56 2.44 6.32
C ILE A 124 8.05 1.02 6.07
N ASP A 125 7.93 0.16 7.08
CA ASP A 125 8.13 -1.27 6.91
C ASP A 125 6.84 -1.90 6.35
N MET A 126 6.86 -2.25 5.06
CA MET A 126 5.71 -2.90 4.41
C MET A 126 5.59 -4.37 4.77
N SER A 127 6.63 -5.00 5.34
CA SER A 127 6.57 -6.37 5.83
C SER A 127 5.75 -6.49 7.12
N GLU A 128 5.64 -5.40 7.89
CA GLU A 128 4.84 -5.34 9.12
C GLU A 128 3.46 -4.70 8.90
N CYS A 129 3.31 -3.87 7.86
CA CYS A 129 2.08 -3.15 7.57
C CYS A 129 0.88 -4.08 7.32
N CYS A 130 -0.22 -3.88 8.05
CA CYS A 130 -1.47 -4.63 7.84
C CYS A 130 -2.39 -4.03 6.75
N TYR A 131 -1.93 -2.98 6.04
CA TYR A 131 -2.71 -2.26 5.02
C TYR A 131 -4.13 -1.87 5.48
N CYS A 132 -4.25 -1.34 6.69
CA CYS A 132 -5.53 -0.97 7.31
C CYS A 132 -6.06 0.43 6.93
N ASN A 133 -5.23 1.26 6.27
CA ASN A 133 -5.54 2.64 5.88
C ASN A 133 -5.76 3.64 7.05
N LEU A 134 -5.46 3.25 8.30
CA LEU A 134 -5.64 4.10 9.47
C LEU A 134 -4.65 5.27 9.55
N CYS A 135 -3.49 5.17 8.88
CA CYS A 135 -2.48 6.23 8.85
C CYS A 135 -2.84 7.39 7.89
N VAL A 136 -3.74 7.15 6.94
CA VAL A 136 -4.16 8.13 5.91
C VAL A 136 -5.18 9.11 6.49
N TYR A 137 -6.16 8.60 7.22
CA TYR A 137 -7.24 9.39 7.82
C TYR A 137 -6.77 10.57 8.72
N PRO A 138 -5.77 10.42 9.62
CA PRO A 138 -5.35 11.51 10.49
C PRO A 138 -4.39 12.51 9.81
N CYS A 139 -4.01 12.29 8.54
CA CYS A 139 -3.07 13.15 7.85
C CYS A 139 -3.75 14.47 7.41
N PRO A 140 -3.37 15.64 7.97
CA PRO A 140 -4.02 16.91 7.63
C PRO A 140 -3.75 17.34 6.18
N GLU A 141 -2.55 17.04 5.68
CA GLU A 141 -2.10 17.42 4.34
C GLU A 141 -2.41 16.36 3.28
N GLU A 142 -3.00 15.22 3.66
CA GLU A 142 -3.23 14.07 2.75
C GLU A 142 -1.98 13.64 1.98
N CYS A 143 -0.81 13.77 2.63
CA CYS A 143 0.48 13.45 2.02
C CYS A 143 0.77 11.95 2.00
N ILE A 144 0.21 11.18 2.95
CA ILE A 144 0.29 9.71 2.96
C ILE A 144 -1.04 9.14 2.47
N TYR A 145 -0.97 8.20 1.53
CA TYR A 145 -2.15 7.58 0.95
C TYR A 145 -1.85 6.18 0.41
N MET A 146 -2.90 5.37 0.28
CA MET A 146 -2.84 4.13 -0.48
C MET A 146 -2.94 4.43 -1.97
N THR A 147 -2.08 3.80 -2.77
CA THR A 147 -2.03 3.94 -4.23
C THR A 147 -3.30 3.40 -4.91
N GLY A 148 -3.73 3.99 -6.03
CA GLY A 148 -4.98 3.58 -6.68
C GLY A 148 -6.26 4.08 -5.98
N GLY A 149 -7.40 3.51 -6.36
CA GLY A 149 -8.73 3.97 -5.93
C GLY A 149 -8.94 5.47 -6.17
N PRO A 150 -9.32 6.27 -5.16
CA PRO A 150 -9.48 7.72 -5.30
C PRO A 150 -8.16 8.46 -5.61
N ASN A 151 -7.02 7.88 -5.23
CA ASN A 151 -5.69 8.44 -5.46
C ASN A 151 -5.04 7.91 -6.75
N ALA A 152 -5.79 7.21 -7.61
CA ALA A 152 -5.30 6.72 -8.90
C ALA A 152 -4.74 7.83 -9.81
N LYS A 153 -5.18 9.08 -9.61
CA LYS A 153 -4.66 10.26 -10.31
C LYS A 153 -3.21 10.59 -9.91
N LYS A 154 -2.82 10.31 -8.67
CA LYS A 154 -1.45 10.53 -8.17
C LYS A 154 -0.55 9.34 -8.53
N HIS A 155 -0.96 8.14 -8.14
CA HIS A 155 -0.22 6.90 -8.41
C HIS A 155 -1.15 5.79 -8.87
N PRO A 156 -0.74 5.01 -9.89
CA PRO A 156 -1.49 3.83 -10.31
C PRO A 156 -1.58 2.84 -9.16
N ILE A 157 -2.60 1.98 -9.20
CA ILE A 157 -2.75 0.93 -8.20
C ILE A 157 -1.55 -0.01 -8.24
N ASP A 158 -0.94 -0.23 -7.08
CA ASP A 158 0.21 -1.12 -6.96
C ASP A 158 -0.02 -2.12 -5.82
N TYR A 159 -0.24 -3.37 -6.20
CA TYR A 159 -0.33 -4.52 -5.31
C TYR A 159 0.69 -5.61 -5.67
N GLU A 160 1.52 -5.39 -6.69
CA GLU A 160 2.46 -6.35 -7.27
C GLU A 160 3.90 -5.93 -6.97
N PHE A 161 4.20 -5.76 -5.69
CA PHE A 161 5.48 -5.22 -5.21
C PHE A 161 6.27 -6.19 -4.35
N SER A 162 6.18 -7.47 -4.67
CA SER A 162 6.98 -8.50 -4.01
C SER A 162 8.47 -8.26 -4.27
N GLU A 163 9.24 -8.25 -3.20
CA GLU A 163 10.71 -8.20 -3.25
C GLU A 163 11.29 -9.56 -2.79
N PRO A 164 12.47 -9.96 -3.30
CA PRO A 164 13.10 -11.21 -2.91
C PRO A 164 13.71 -11.17 -1.49
N ASP A 165 14.16 -9.99 -1.05
CA ASP A 165 14.72 -9.78 0.29
C ASP A 165 13.73 -8.97 1.15
N ARG A 166 13.63 -9.30 2.44
CA ARG A 166 12.78 -8.54 3.38
C ARG A 166 13.25 -7.10 3.53
N SER A 167 14.56 -6.88 3.43
CA SER A 167 15.16 -5.56 3.62
C SER A 167 14.67 -4.54 2.59
N ASP A 168 14.33 -5.01 1.39
CA ASP A 168 13.82 -4.19 0.29
C ASP A 168 12.34 -3.79 0.47
N LEU A 169 11.62 -4.44 1.41
CA LEU A 169 10.27 -4.04 1.82
C LEU A 169 10.26 -2.87 2.82
N ILE A 170 11.43 -2.35 3.20
CA ILE A 170 11.57 -1.15 4.05
C ILE A 170 11.69 0.07 3.14
N TYR A 171 10.57 0.78 2.96
CA TYR A 171 10.51 1.93 2.08
C TYR A 171 10.93 3.20 2.80
N ARG A 172 11.96 3.85 2.28
CA ARG A 172 12.49 5.11 2.82
C ARG A 172 12.04 6.26 1.91
N PHE A 173 11.12 7.08 2.41
CA PHE A 173 10.55 8.20 1.67
C PHE A 173 11.34 9.49 1.87
N ALA A 174 12.06 9.64 2.98
CA ALA A 174 12.87 10.84 3.25
C ALA A 174 13.89 11.11 2.14
N LYS A 175 14.09 12.40 1.84
CA LYS A 175 15.02 12.82 0.77
C LYS A 175 16.46 12.49 1.20
N LYS A 176 17.26 11.98 0.25
CA LYS A 176 18.65 11.60 0.52
C LYS A 176 19.48 12.83 0.88
N GLY A 177 20.32 12.72 1.91
CA GLY A 177 21.22 13.80 2.36
C GLY A 177 20.53 14.91 3.17
N THR A 178 19.26 14.73 3.55
CA THR A 178 18.53 15.73 4.35
C THR A 178 19.15 15.93 5.72
N LYS A 179 19.59 14.86 6.39
CA LYS A 179 20.21 14.94 7.71
C LYS A 179 21.54 15.70 7.67
N ASP A 180 22.48 15.22 6.85
CA ASP A 180 23.80 15.83 6.71
C ASP A 180 23.74 17.28 6.21
N GLY A 181 22.76 17.60 5.35
CA GLY A 181 22.53 18.97 4.87
C GLY A 181 21.98 19.88 5.95
N LEU A 182 21.11 19.38 6.83
CA LEU A 182 20.53 20.18 7.92
C LEU A 182 21.54 20.42 9.03
N GLU A 183 22.35 19.43 9.36
CA GLU A 183 23.46 19.57 10.32
C GLU A 183 24.44 20.68 9.91
N LYS A 184 24.78 20.78 8.61
CA LYS A 184 25.64 21.86 8.08
C LYS A 184 25.00 23.24 8.22
N ILE A 185 23.72 23.37 7.89
CA ILE A 185 23.00 24.65 7.99
C ILE A 185 22.88 25.09 9.45
N ASN A 186 22.57 24.16 10.35
CA ASN A 186 22.49 24.47 11.78
C ASN A 186 23.87 24.88 12.32
N ALA A 187 24.95 24.21 11.91
CA ALA A 187 26.32 24.58 12.28
C ALA A 187 26.71 25.98 11.75
N GLU A 188 26.34 26.33 10.51
CA GLU A 188 26.58 27.67 9.95
C GLU A 188 25.81 28.77 10.71
N GLN A 189 24.60 28.47 11.20
CA GLN A 189 23.81 29.40 12.00
C GLN A 189 24.37 29.58 13.42
N GLU A 190 24.96 28.54 14.01
CA GLU A 190 25.61 28.62 15.33
C GLU A 190 26.95 29.36 15.29
N VAL A 191 27.66 29.34 14.16
CA VAL A 191 28.95 30.07 13.97
C VAL A 191 28.74 31.54 13.62
N GLY A 192 27.55 31.91 13.11
CA GLY A 192 27.18 33.28 12.74
C GLY A 192 26.45 34.10 13.80
N ALA A 193 26.22 33.53 14.99
CA ALA A 193 25.61 34.18 16.17
C ALA A 193 26.65 34.49 17.24
#